data_AF-A0A8T1KEF1-F1
#
_entry.id   AF-A0A8T1KEF1-F1
#
_cell.length_a   1.000
_cell.length_b   1.000
_cell.length_c   1.000
_cell.angle_alpha   90.00
_cell.angle_beta   90.00
_cell.angle_gamma   90.00
#
_symmetry.space_group_name_H-M   'P 1'
#
loop_
_entity.id
_entity.type
_entity.pdbx_description
1 polymer ?
#
loop_
_entity_poly.entity_id
_entity_poly.type
_entity_poly.pdbx_seq_one_letter_code
_entity_poly.pdbx_strand_id
1 'polypeptide(L)'
;MGLPLAHEVNLGPLIGPEAVEKASELVEDAVIHGAKVLTGGKSSDLGKNFYEATVLTIVNENMRIWGEEIFGPVVPLFSFSRMCPVFSALPGELETGMVAVNVGSRLSKPLWWYQGIPPASPHGP
;
A
#
# COMPACT_ATOMS: atom_id res chain seq x y z
N MET A 1 -16.07 1.54 11.41
CA MET A 1 -15.75 2.98 11.29
C MET A 1 -16.63 3.76 12.25
N GLY A 2 -16.17 4.88 12.78
CA GLY A 2 -16.98 5.69 13.69
C GLY A 2 -16.22 6.85 14.30
N LEU A 3 -16.86 7.54 15.25
CA LEU A 3 -16.23 8.64 15.99
C LEU A 3 -15.04 8.11 16.81
N PRO A 4 -13.91 8.84 16.84
CA PRO A 4 -12.67 8.35 17.45
C PRO A 4 -12.75 8.12 18.97
N LEU A 5 -13.74 8.70 19.64
CA LEU A 5 -13.95 8.53 21.08
C LEU A 5 -14.93 7.40 21.44
N ALA A 6 -15.56 6.76 20.46
CA ALA A 6 -16.48 5.66 20.70
C ALA A 6 -15.72 4.36 20.97
N HIS A 7 -16.23 3.56 21.90
CA HIS A 7 -15.70 2.22 22.16
C HIS A 7 -15.91 1.34 20.91
N GLU A 8 -14.96 0.46 20.59
CA GLU A 8 -15.02 -0.48 19.46
C GLU A 8 -14.89 0.14 18.04
N VAL A 9 -14.28 1.33 17.92
CA VAL A 9 -13.97 1.92 16.61
C VAL A 9 -12.54 1.60 16.17
N ASN A 10 -12.40 0.87 15.06
CA ASN A 10 -11.09 0.55 14.46
C ASN A 10 -10.61 1.57 13.41
N LEU A 11 -11.51 2.41 12.89
CA LEU A 11 -11.19 3.37 11.84
C LEU A 11 -12.00 4.66 12.04
N GLY A 12 -11.29 5.75 12.30
CA GLY A 12 -11.82 7.10 12.49
C GLY A 12 -11.85 7.91 11.18
N PRO A 13 -12.24 9.20 11.25
CA PRO A 13 -12.25 10.09 10.10
C PRO A 13 -10.82 10.47 9.69
N LEU A 14 -10.67 10.90 8.44
CA LEU A 14 -9.50 11.61 7.96
C LEU A 14 -9.43 13.02 8.55
N ILE A 15 -8.24 13.63 8.43
CA ILE A 15 -7.94 14.94 9.01
C ILE A 15 -8.88 16.06 8.50
N GLY A 16 -9.39 15.93 7.28
CA GLY A 16 -10.25 16.91 6.64
C GLY A 16 -10.81 16.43 5.30
N PRO A 17 -11.69 17.24 4.67
CA PRO A 17 -12.33 16.90 3.39
C PRO A 17 -11.31 16.80 2.25
N GLU A 18 -10.23 17.60 2.26
CA GLU A 18 -9.17 17.53 1.26
C GLU A 18 -8.48 16.17 1.23
N ALA A 19 -8.33 15.50 2.39
CA ALA A 19 -7.76 14.17 2.47
C ALA A 19 -8.72 13.10 1.90
N VAL A 20 -10.03 13.30 2.04
CA VAL A 20 -11.07 12.44 1.44
C VAL A 20 -11.07 12.60 -0.09
N GLU A 21 -11.00 13.85 -0.56
CA GLU A 21 -10.93 14.17 -1.99
C GLU A 21 -9.68 13.56 -2.63
N LYS A 22 -8.50 13.77 -2.04
CA LYS A 22 -7.25 13.17 -2.52
C LYS A 22 -7.33 11.63 -2.57
N ALA A 23 -7.89 10.99 -1.54
CA ALA A 23 -8.06 9.54 -1.54
C ALA A 23 -9.01 9.08 -2.66
N SER A 24 -10.11 9.80 -2.89
CA SER A 24 -11.04 9.52 -3.98
C SER A 24 -10.38 9.67 -5.35
N GLU A 25 -9.67 10.76 -5.59
CA GLU A 25 -8.97 11.02 -6.85
C GLU A 25 -7.94 9.91 -7.19
N LEU A 26 -7.16 9.46 -6.20
CA LEU A 26 -6.19 8.38 -6.40
C LEU A 26 -6.86 7.03 -6.69
N VAL A 27 -7.99 6.75 -6.04
CA VAL A 27 -8.78 5.55 -6.31
C VAL A 27 -9.41 5.60 -7.70
N GLU A 28 -10.00 6.74 -8.06
CA GLU A 28 -10.62 6.97 -9.37
C GLU A 28 -9.58 6.87 -10.50
N ASP A 29 -8.42 7.51 -10.35
CA ASP A 29 -7.30 7.38 -11.29
C ASP A 29 -6.88 5.92 -11.46
N ALA A 30 -6.69 5.18 -10.36
CA ALA A 30 -6.32 3.79 -10.42
C ALA A 30 -7.38 2.95 -11.17
N VAL A 31 -8.67 3.18 -10.91
CA VAL A 31 -9.77 2.47 -11.59
C VAL A 31 -9.82 2.80 -13.08
N ILE A 32 -9.64 4.06 -13.47
CA ILE A 32 -9.56 4.49 -14.87
C ILE A 32 -8.42 3.78 -15.61
N HIS A 33 -7.29 3.58 -14.93
CA HIS A 33 -6.12 2.89 -15.46
C HIS A 33 -6.15 1.35 -15.28
N GLY A 34 -7.29 0.80 -14.87
CA GLY A 34 -7.54 -0.65 -14.88
C GLY A 34 -7.40 -1.38 -13.55
N ALA A 35 -7.22 -0.66 -12.43
CA ALA A 35 -7.31 -1.25 -11.10
C ALA A 35 -8.75 -1.69 -10.81
N LYS A 36 -8.89 -2.62 -9.88
CA LYS A 36 -10.19 -3.06 -9.39
C LYS A 36 -10.32 -2.80 -7.90
N VAL A 37 -11.43 -2.17 -7.51
CA VAL A 37 -11.84 -2.03 -6.12
C VAL A 37 -12.40 -3.37 -5.64
N LEU A 38 -11.75 -3.97 -4.65
CA LEU A 38 -12.22 -5.21 -4.01
C LEU A 38 -13.22 -4.91 -2.89
N THR A 39 -13.03 -3.80 -2.17
CA THR A 39 -13.93 -3.29 -1.13
C THR A 39 -13.72 -1.78 -0.99
N GLY A 40 -14.72 -1.06 -0.48
CA GLY A 40 -14.65 0.38 -0.25
C GLY A 40 -14.70 1.20 -1.54
N GLY A 41 -13.80 2.18 -1.63
CA GLY A 41 -13.58 3.01 -2.83
C GLY A 41 -14.48 4.25 -2.92
N LYS A 42 -15.05 4.69 -1.79
CA LYS A 42 -15.97 5.84 -1.75
C LYS A 42 -15.97 6.53 -0.39
N SER A 43 -16.49 7.75 -0.36
CA SER A 43 -16.82 8.45 0.88
C SER A 43 -17.91 7.72 1.66
N SER A 44 -17.82 7.78 2.98
CA SER A 44 -18.75 7.09 3.89
C SER A 44 -19.88 8.00 4.35
N ASP A 45 -21.07 7.43 4.54
CA ASP A 45 -22.25 8.15 5.05
C ASP A 45 -22.11 8.63 6.50
N LEU A 46 -21.05 8.22 7.21
CA LEU A 46 -20.74 8.63 8.57
C LEU A 46 -20.30 10.10 8.69
N GLY A 47 -19.97 10.76 7.56
CA GLY A 47 -19.68 12.18 7.51
C GLY A 47 -18.63 12.55 6.46
N LYS A 48 -18.49 13.86 6.20
CA LYS A 48 -17.66 14.42 5.12
C LYS A 48 -16.17 14.05 5.18
N ASN A 49 -15.67 13.68 6.36
CA ASN A 49 -14.27 13.33 6.57
C ASN A 49 -14.04 11.81 6.61
N PHE A 50 -15.06 10.99 6.35
CA PHE A 50 -14.92 9.54 6.37
C PHE A 50 -14.79 9.01 4.94
N TYR A 51 -13.79 8.16 4.74
CA TYR A 51 -13.59 7.40 3.51
C TYR A 51 -13.57 5.90 3.85
N GLU A 52 -14.22 5.08 3.03
CA GLU A 52 -14.31 3.65 3.30
C GLU A 52 -12.94 2.97 3.22
N ALA A 53 -12.72 1.96 4.06
CA ALA A 53 -11.54 1.12 3.96
C ALA A 53 -11.51 0.43 2.59
N THR A 54 -10.49 0.76 1.80
CA THR A 54 -10.43 0.46 0.37
C THR A 54 -9.28 -0.48 0.08
N VAL A 55 -9.54 -1.52 -0.70
CA VAL A 55 -8.50 -2.40 -1.23
C VAL A 55 -8.55 -2.36 -2.75
N LEU A 56 -7.43 -2.00 -3.36
CA LEU A 56 -7.27 -2.02 -4.81
C LEU A 56 -6.44 -3.22 -5.24
N THR A 57 -6.82 -3.83 -6.35
CA THR A 57 -6.11 -4.94 -7.00
C THR A 57 -5.75 -4.57 -8.43
N ILE A 58 -4.80 -5.29 -9.03
CA ILE A 58 -4.32 -5.03 -10.40
C ILE A 58 -3.67 -3.64 -10.50
N VAL A 59 -3.04 -3.19 -9.41
CA VAL A 59 -2.34 -1.89 -9.39
C VAL A 59 -1.02 -2.02 -10.14
N ASN A 60 -0.73 -1.08 -11.04
CA ASN A 60 0.48 -1.04 -11.85
C ASN A 60 1.10 0.37 -11.91
N GLU A 61 2.32 0.46 -12.44
CA GLU A 61 3.17 1.66 -12.50
C GLU A 61 2.60 2.87 -13.24
N ASN A 62 1.56 2.68 -14.06
CA ASN A 62 0.90 3.78 -14.76
C ASN A 62 -0.14 4.52 -13.90
N MET A 63 -0.41 4.03 -12.68
CA MET A 63 -1.39 4.63 -11.77
C MET A 63 -0.70 5.60 -10.82
N ARG A 64 -1.32 6.75 -10.55
CA ARG A 64 -0.80 7.72 -9.58
C ARG A 64 -0.56 7.09 -8.21
N ILE A 65 -1.45 6.18 -7.80
CA ILE A 65 -1.37 5.44 -6.53
C ILE A 65 -0.12 4.54 -6.40
N TRP A 66 0.61 4.30 -7.50
CA TRP A 66 1.88 3.59 -7.47
C TRP A 66 3.01 4.43 -6.86
N GLY A 67 3.02 5.75 -7.09
CA GLY A 67 4.09 6.65 -6.65
C GLY A 67 3.67 7.73 -5.66
N GLU A 68 2.37 7.98 -5.49
CA GLU A 68 1.85 9.02 -4.60
C GLU A 68 1.39 8.46 -3.26
N GLU A 69 1.68 9.21 -2.18
CA GLU A 69 1.20 8.87 -0.85
C GLU A 69 -0.28 9.24 -0.66
N ILE A 70 -1.08 8.23 -0.26
CA ILE A 70 -2.54 8.31 -0.23
C ILE A 70 -3.07 8.98 1.05
N PHE A 71 -2.37 8.86 2.18
CA PHE A 71 -2.77 9.36 3.50
C PHE A 71 -4.23 9.04 3.91
N GLY A 72 -4.79 7.95 3.38
CA GLY A 72 -6.15 7.48 3.65
C GLY A 72 -6.21 5.97 3.83
N PRO A 73 -7.38 5.40 4.19
CA PRO A 73 -7.54 3.97 4.44
C PRO A 73 -7.61 3.18 3.12
N VAL A 74 -6.63 3.36 2.23
CA VAL A 74 -6.56 2.72 0.92
C VAL A 74 -5.30 1.87 0.85
N VAL A 75 -5.48 0.60 0.51
CA VAL A 75 -4.39 -0.38 0.37
C VAL A 75 -4.30 -0.84 -1.09
N PRO A 76 -3.32 -0.37 -1.86
CA PRO A 76 -3.04 -0.91 -3.19
C PRO A 76 -2.29 -2.25 -3.10
N LEU A 77 -2.77 -3.24 -3.85
CA LEU A 77 -2.10 -4.54 -4.02
C LEU A 77 -1.40 -4.61 -5.37
N PHE A 78 -0.08 -4.78 -5.29
CA PHE A 78 0.81 -4.89 -6.44
C PHE A 78 1.19 -6.37 -6.66
N SER A 79 0.98 -6.88 -7.87
CA SER A 79 1.39 -8.25 -8.22
C SER A 79 2.75 -8.26 -8.92
N PHE A 80 3.64 -9.17 -8.52
CA PHE A 80 4.93 -9.40 -9.18
C PHE A 80 5.09 -10.88 -9.55
N SER A 81 5.54 -11.16 -10.77
CA SER A 81 5.69 -12.54 -11.28
C SER A 81 7.10 -13.11 -11.13
N ARG A 82 8.13 -12.30 -10.77
CA ARG A 82 9.52 -12.76 -10.67
C ARG A 82 10.11 -12.43 -9.31
N MET A 83 10.62 -13.44 -8.62
CA MET A 83 11.26 -13.38 -7.30
C MET A 83 12.71 -12.84 -7.39
N CYS A 84 12.96 -11.83 -8.23
CA CYS A 84 14.28 -11.26 -8.49
C CYS A 84 14.16 -9.75 -8.71
N PRO A 85 15.01 -8.97 -8.04
CA PRO A 85 14.68 -8.42 -6.74
C PRO A 85 13.48 -7.46 -6.84
N VAL A 86 12.41 -7.77 -6.11
CA VAL A 86 11.27 -6.86 -5.83
C VAL A 86 11.75 -5.45 -5.44
N PHE A 87 12.93 -5.36 -4.83
CA PHE A 87 13.57 -4.11 -4.40
C PHE A 87 13.85 -3.09 -5.50
N SER A 88 14.05 -3.51 -6.76
CA SER A 88 14.36 -2.59 -7.87
C SER A 88 13.13 -2.17 -8.67
N ALA A 89 12.01 -2.90 -8.51
CA ALA A 89 10.77 -2.67 -9.25
C ALA A 89 9.66 -2.06 -8.39
N LEU A 90 9.77 -2.14 -7.06
CA LEU A 90 9.08 -1.18 -6.19
C LEU A 90 9.56 0.22 -6.59
N PRO A 91 8.70 1.25 -6.53
CA PRO A 91 9.08 2.63 -6.81
C PRO A 91 10.32 2.97 -5.97
N GLY A 92 11.48 2.89 -6.61
CA GLY A 92 12.78 3.08 -6.00
C GLY A 92 12.86 4.53 -5.60
N GLU A 93 13.11 4.75 -4.31
CA GLU A 93 13.34 6.06 -3.71
C GLU A 93 12.14 7.01 -3.77
N LEU A 94 11.01 6.59 -3.21
CA LEU A 94 10.07 7.58 -2.66
C LEU A 94 10.75 8.21 -1.43
N GLU A 95 10.99 9.51 -1.44
CA GLU A 95 11.52 10.29 -0.31
C GLU A 95 10.63 10.23 0.96
N THR A 96 9.54 9.47 0.91
CA THR A 96 8.54 9.30 1.96
C THR A 96 8.59 7.86 2.47
N GLY A 97 8.77 7.69 3.78
CA GLY A 97 9.04 6.42 4.47
C GLY A 97 7.87 5.41 4.46
N MET A 98 7.51 4.92 3.28
CA MET A 98 6.43 3.96 3.07
C MET A 98 6.87 2.54 3.44
N VAL A 99 6.07 1.83 4.24
CA VAL A 99 6.35 0.43 4.65
C VAL A 99 5.71 -0.53 3.65
N ALA A 100 6.52 -1.27 2.90
CA ALA A 100 6.05 -2.37 2.06
C ALA A 100 6.08 -3.69 2.84
N VAL A 101 4.94 -4.38 2.91
CA VAL A 101 4.84 -5.71 3.55
C VAL A 101 4.71 -6.77 2.46
N ASN A 102 5.65 -7.71 2.42
CA ASN A 102 5.59 -8.88 1.55
C ASN A 102 4.99 -10.06 2.30
N VAL A 103 3.92 -10.65 1.75
CA VAL A 103 3.31 -11.88 2.28
C VAL A 103 3.54 -13.00 1.27
N GLY A 104 4.46 -13.91 1.58
CA GLY A 104 4.80 -15.06 0.74
C GLY A 104 4.84 -16.36 1.54
N SER A 105 4.30 -17.44 0.97
CA SER A 105 4.22 -18.76 1.61
C SER A 105 5.48 -19.62 1.45
N ARG A 106 6.55 -19.09 0.83
CA ARG A 106 7.78 -19.86 0.53
C ARG A 106 9.05 -19.00 0.68
N LEU A 107 9.65 -19.03 1.86
CA LEU A 107 10.99 -18.48 2.12
C LEU A 107 12.03 -19.56 1.85
N SER A 108 12.45 -19.73 0.61
CA SER A 108 13.51 -20.71 0.26
C SER A 108 14.92 -20.14 0.32
N LYS A 109 15.10 -18.88 0.75
CA LYS A 109 16.40 -18.21 0.82
C LYS A 109 16.66 -17.62 2.21
N PRO A 110 17.91 -17.68 2.71
CA PRO A 110 18.27 -17.21 4.04
C PRO A 110 18.19 -15.67 4.15
N LEU A 111 17.93 -15.18 5.37
CA LEU A 111 17.59 -13.79 5.70
C LEU A 111 18.63 -12.75 5.22
N TRP A 112 19.92 -13.11 5.21
CA TRP A 112 21.01 -12.22 4.77
C TRP A 112 20.92 -11.81 3.30
N TRP A 113 20.26 -12.62 2.46
CA TRP A 113 20.01 -12.30 1.05
C TRP A 113 19.06 -11.10 0.89
N TYR A 114 18.19 -10.86 1.87
CA TYR A 114 17.21 -9.77 1.86
C TYR A 114 17.79 -8.45 2.40
N GLN A 115 18.90 -8.50 3.14
CA GLN A 115 19.53 -7.31 3.75
C GLN A 115 20.67 -6.74 2.90
N GLY A 116 21.00 -7.34 1.76
CA GLY A 116 22.13 -6.91 0.92
C GLY A 116 23.50 -7.12 1.57
N ILE A 117 23.58 -7.93 2.63
CA ILE A 117 24.83 -8.22 3.33
C ILE A 117 25.45 -9.48 2.69
N PRO A 118 26.63 -9.40 2.07
CA PRO A 118 27.28 -10.57 1.52
C PRO A 118 27.63 -11.55 2.65
N PRO A 119 27.56 -12.88 2.41
CA PRO A 119 27.94 -13.85 3.42
C PRO A 119 29.42 -13.66 3.77
N ALA A 120 29.74 -13.62 5.07
CA ALA A 120 31.14 -13.63 5.50
C ALA A 120 31.82 -14.89 4.94
N SER A 121 32.94 -14.71 4.24
CA SER A 121 33.70 -15.82 3.67
C SER A 121 34.01 -16.85 4.76
N PRO A 122 33.73 -18.15 4.55
CA PRO A 122 34.20 -19.16 5.46
C PRO A 122 35.73 -19.22 5.36
N HIS A 123 36.43 -18.82 6.41
CA HIS A 123 37.81 -19.23 6.62
C HIS A 123 37.78 -20.76 6.73
N GLY A 124 38.30 -21.44 5.70
CA GLY A 124 38.43 -22.89 5.68
C GLY A 124 39.47 -23.38 6.71
N PRO A 125 39.38 -24.66 7.13
CA PRO A 125 40.47 -25.32 7.84
C PRO A 125 41.68 -25.60 6.93
#